data_AF-A0A923LA33-F1
#
_entry.id   AF-A0A923LA33-F1
#
_cell.length_a   1.000
_cell.length_b   1.000
_cell.length_c   1.000
_cell.angle_alpha   90.00
_cell.angle_beta   90.00
_cell.angle_gamma   90.00
#
_symmetry.space_group_name_H-M   'P 1'
#
loop_
_entity.id
_entity.type
_entity.pdbx_description
1 polymer ?
#
loop_
_entity_poly.entity_id
_entity_poly.type
_entity_poly.pdbx_seq_one_letter_code
_entity_poly.pdbx_strand_id
1 'polypeptide(L)'
;MPRLECRWEHKSRNTVGVYDITCYLKNFYFLRAGNESYKVEHILLKANRFKQAIYRGELRIAVSPITTKDVLNVREYTKDNREYISVEPFSQSAEEELKKRILNMICRAEAEEADLLLFPEILGTKSIQEEIEAALYENESEYPRMTICPSIWKRNKNSCRILDEMGMLLAEQEKHFGAQLGGKLEDIKSNQKVYLFHCEGIGRIAVLICMDFLVNTYREFVVKELKATLVLVPSYSSGEYNFETKAMNYMDLDCQVIWINCCSAAKGKNEPITLRYGAGRKGVYRERKMVNELCGEHCTGECLWIYEIELEGGTQER
;
A
#
# COMPACT_ATOMS: atom_id res chain seq x y z
N MET A 1 -19.19 -12.20 -8.19
CA MET A 1 -18.28 -11.31 -8.96
C MET A 1 -17.31 -12.17 -9.75
N PRO A 2 -16.93 -11.83 -11.00
CA PRO A 2 -15.93 -12.60 -11.75
C PRO A 2 -14.63 -12.75 -10.94
N ARG A 3 -14.05 -13.95 -10.97
CA ARG A 3 -12.74 -14.24 -10.38
C ARG A 3 -11.68 -14.02 -11.45
N LEU A 4 -10.78 -13.07 -11.23
CA LEU A 4 -9.54 -12.97 -11.98
C LEU A 4 -8.48 -13.88 -11.38
N GLU A 5 -7.59 -14.40 -12.24
CA GLU A 5 -6.50 -15.25 -11.81
C GLU A 5 -5.52 -14.49 -10.91
N CYS A 6 -5.08 -15.12 -9.82
CA CYS A 6 -3.91 -14.71 -9.05
C CYS A 6 -2.86 -15.82 -9.13
N ARG A 7 -1.68 -15.50 -9.68
CA ARG A 7 -0.67 -16.52 -10.03
C ARG A 7 0.18 -17.01 -8.86
N TRP A 8 0.05 -16.42 -7.69
CA TRP A 8 0.69 -16.93 -6.46
C TRP A 8 -0.28 -17.70 -5.54
N GLU A 9 -1.60 -17.55 -5.69
CA GLU A 9 -2.60 -18.25 -4.85
C GLU A 9 -2.49 -19.77 -4.99
N HIS A 10 -2.57 -20.53 -3.90
CA HIS A 10 -2.60 -21.99 -3.92
C HIS A 10 -3.77 -22.53 -4.77
N LYS A 11 -3.54 -23.63 -5.51
CA LYS A 11 -4.63 -24.36 -6.15
C LYS A 11 -5.49 -25.01 -5.06
N SER A 12 -6.81 -25.01 -5.26
CA SER A 12 -7.84 -25.47 -4.31
C SER A 12 -7.71 -26.89 -3.73
N ARG A 13 -6.73 -27.69 -4.17
CA ARG A 13 -6.40 -29.00 -3.58
C ARG A 13 -5.41 -28.92 -2.40
N ASN A 14 -4.78 -27.77 -2.14
CA ASN A 14 -3.77 -27.61 -1.09
C ASN A 14 -4.19 -26.67 0.06
N THR A 15 -5.37 -26.06 0.00
CA THR A 15 -5.94 -25.30 1.13
C THR A 15 -6.48 -26.27 2.18
N VAL A 16 -5.61 -26.68 3.10
CA VAL A 16 -5.99 -27.49 4.25
C VAL A 16 -6.89 -26.66 5.17
N GLY A 17 -8.12 -27.14 5.42
CA GLY A 17 -8.87 -26.77 6.63
C GLY A 17 -10.02 -25.77 6.52
N VAL A 18 -10.33 -25.20 5.35
CA VAL A 18 -11.49 -24.29 5.21
C VAL A 18 -12.50 -24.87 4.22
N TYR A 19 -13.61 -25.38 4.73
CA TYR A 19 -14.80 -25.71 3.93
C TYR A 19 -15.49 -24.40 3.48
N ASP A 20 -14.86 -23.67 2.55
CA ASP A 20 -15.42 -22.46 1.95
C ASP A 20 -15.97 -22.81 0.55
N ILE A 21 -17.21 -22.41 0.25
CA ILE A 21 -17.84 -22.57 -1.06
C ILE A 21 -16.98 -21.97 -2.18
N THR A 22 -16.17 -20.96 -1.87
CA THR A 22 -15.23 -20.33 -2.80
C THR A 22 -14.13 -21.26 -3.30
N CYS A 23 -13.81 -22.36 -2.60
CA CYS A 23 -12.88 -23.39 -3.08
C CYS A 23 -13.48 -24.19 -4.25
N TYR A 24 -14.80 -24.20 -4.40
CA TYR A 24 -15.53 -24.91 -5.47
C TYR A 24 -15.92 -23.99 -6.63
N LEU A 25 -15.91 -22.67 -6.41
CA LEU A 25 -16.24 -21.67 -7.42
C LEU A 25 -14.96 -21.19 -8.12
N LYS A 26 -14.70 -21.74 -9.30
CA LYS A 26 -13.49 -21.42 -10.09
C LYS A 26 -13.52 -20.02 -10.73
N ASN A 27 -14.70 -19.60 -11.20
CA ASN A 27 -14.83 -18.40 -12.04
C ASN A 27 -15.50 -17.22 -11.31
N PHE A 28 -15.94 -17.41 -10.07
CA PHE A 28 -16.68 -16.40 -9.32
C PHE A 28 -16.22 -16.34 -7.87
N TYR A 29 -16.07 -15.12 -7.37
CA TYR A 29 -16.07 -14.87 -5.94
C TYR A 29 -17.51 -14.89 -5.42
N PHE A 30 -17.74 -15.75 -4.42
CA PHE A 30 -18.88 -15.64 -3.52
C PHE A 30 -18.50 -14.66 -2.42
N LEU A 31 -18.98 -13.43 -2.56
CA LEU A 31 -18.84 -12.39 -1.55
C LEU A 31 -20.12 -12.43 -0.73
N ARG A 32 -19.99 -12.49 0.59
CA ARG A 32 -21.15 -12.27 1.46
C ARG A 32 -21.66 -10.85 1.19
N ALA A 33 -22.98 -10.65 1.12
CA ALA A 33 -23.54 -9.30 1.10
C ALA A 33 -22.93 -8.56 2.30
N GLY A 34 -22.11 -7.55 2.00
CA GLY A 34 -21.06 -7.07 2.91
C GLY A 34 -21.60 -6.38 4.15
N ASN A 35 -20.66 -5.91 4.97
CA ASN A 35 -20.93 -4.96 6.03
C ASN A 35 -21.59 -3.69 5.42
N GLU A 36 -22.84 -3.40 5.78
CA GLU A 36 -23.63 -2.24 5.29
C GLU A 36 -22.91 -0.89 5.49
N SER A 37 -21.87 -0.87 6.33
CA SER A 37 -21.09 0.32 6.66
C SER A 37 -20.09 0.76 5.59
N TYR A 38 -19.79 -0.04 4.55
CA TYR A 38 -18.78 0.32 3.54
C TYR A 38 -19.31 0.16 2.11
N LYS A 39 -19.07 1.19 1.29
CA LYS A 39 -19.30 1.13 -0.16
C LYS A 39 -18.02 0.62 -0.84
N VAL A 40 -18.12 -0.50 -1.54
CA VAL A 40 -16.99 -1.05 -2.30
C VAL A 40 -17.08 -0.62 -3.76
N GLU A 41 -16.03 0.03 -4.24
CA GLU A 41 -15.86 0.41 -5.64
C GLU A 41 -14.89 -0.57 -6.30
N HIS A 42 -15.37 -1.33 -7.27
CA HIS A 42 -14.59 -2.35 -7.97
C HIS A 42 -14.00 -1.78 -9.25
N ILE A 43 -12.67 -1.73 -9.33
CA ILE A 43 -11.95 -1.19 -10.48
C ILE A 43 -11.31 -2.35 -11.24
N LEU A 44 -11.86 -2.67 -12.42
CA LEU A 44 -11.29 -3.68 -13.30
C LEU A 44 -10.20 -3.05 -14.17
N LEU A 45 -8.95 -3.45 -13.97
CA LEU A 45 -7.85 -2.98 -14.80
C LEU A 45 -7.78 -3.77 -16.11
N LYS A 46 -7.19 -3.16 -17.14
CA LYS A 46 -6.93 -3.84 -18.42
C LYS A 46 -6.10 -5.10 -18.17
N ALA A 47 -6.47 -6.21 -18.82
CA ALA A 47 -5.84 -7.52 -18.60
C ALA A 47 -4.32 -7.52 -18.85
N ASN A 48 -3.84 -6.65 -19.74
CA ASN A 48 -2.43 -6.52 -20.07
C ASN A 48 -1.66 -5.51 -19.21
N ARG A 49 -2.26 -4.92 -18.17
CA ARG A 49 -1.59 -3.91 -17.32
C ARG A 49 -0.30 -4.44 -16.71
N PHE A 50 -0.34 -5.66 -16.16
CA PHE A 50 0.82 -6.32 -15.55
C PHE A 50 1.44 -7.40 -16.46
N LYS A 51 1.33 -7.25 -17.79
CA LYS A 51 1.88 -8.21 -18.76
C LYS A 51 3.37 -8.51 -18.53
N GLN A 52 4.15 -7.48 -18.16
CA GLN A 52 5.60 -7.60 -17.97
C GLN A 52 5.92 -8.40 -16.71
N ALA A 53 5.27 -8.11 -15.58
CA ALA A 53 5.36 -8.92 -14.37
C ALA A 53 5.03 -10.40 -14.64
N ILE A 54 3.93 -10.64 -15.36
CA ILE A 54 3.47 -11.99 -15.73
C ILE A 54 4.49 -12.72 -16.60
N TYR A 55 5.04 -12.03 -17.62
CA TYR A 55 6.06 -12.58 -18.51
C TYR A 55 7.37 -12.88 -17.77
N ARG A 56 7.80 -11.95 -16.91
CA ARG A 56 9.00 -12.06 -16.08
C ARG A 56 8.85 -13.12 -14.99
N GLY A 57 7.63 -13.46 -14.60
CA GLY A 57 7.34 -14.43 -13.54
C GLY A 57 7.48 -13.84 -12.14
N GLU A 58 7.47 -12.52 -11.99
CA GLU A 58 7.56 -11.83 -10.71
C GLU A 58 6.92 -10.44 -10.78
N LEU A 59 6.21 -10.05 -9.72
CA LEU A 59 5.71 -8.69 -9.51
C LEU A 59 6.69 -7.93 -8.63
N ARG A 60 7.22 -6.81 -9.14
CA ARG A 60 8.16 -5.95 -8.41
C ARG A 60 7.42 -4.79 -7.75
N ILE A 61 7.55 -4.67 -6.44
CA ILE A 61 6.93 -3.61 -5.65
C ILE A 61 8.03 -2.77 -5.01
N ALA A 62 8.20 -1.55 -5.51
CA ALA A 62 9.08 -0.55 -4.96
C ALA A 62 8.44 0.15 -3.76
N VAL A 63 9.20 0.27 -2.67
CA VAL A 63 8.83 1.03 -1.48
C VAL A 63 9.92 2.03 -1.14
N SER A 64 9.53 3.25 -0.76
CA SER A 64 10.47 4.27 -0.30
C SER A 64 10.00 4.92 1.00
N PRO A 65 10.85 4.97 2.04
CA PRO A 65 10.51 5.62 3.31
C PRO A 65 10.73 7.14 3.31
N ILE A 66 11.18 7.71 2.17
CA ILE A 66 11.33 9.14 1.86
C ILE A 66 12.37 9.92 2.69
N THR A 67 12.15 10.09 4.00
CA THR A 67 12.95 11.05 4.80
C THR A 67 13.15 10.62 6.25
N THR A 68 14.35 10.85 6.78
CA THR A 68 14.68 10.74 8.20
C THR A 68 14.40 12.04 8.97
N LYS A 69 14.19 13.16 8.26
CA LYS A 69 13.94 14.46 8.88
C LYS A 69 12.51 14.53 9.40
N ASP A 70 12.35 15.06 10.61
CA ASP A 70 11.04 15.38 11.14
C ASP A 70 10.50 16.61 10.41
N VAL A 71 9.51 16.38 9.54
CA VAL A 71 8.92 17.38 8.65
C VAL A 71 7.45 17.66 9.00
N LEU A 72 6.88 16.90 9.92
CA LEU A 72 5.46 17.00 10.26
C LEU A 72 5.25 17.93 11.45
N ASN A 73 4.48 18.98 11.22
CA ASN A 73 3.95 19.81 12.29
C ASN A 73 2.56 19.32 12.65
N VAL A 74 2.35 18.98 13.93
CA VAL A 74 1.07 18.48 14.43
C VAL A 74 0.47 19.54 15.35
N ARG A 75 -0.76 19.95 15.04
CA ARG A 75 -1.55 20.84 15.87
C ARG A 75 -2.51 20.03 16.74
N GLU A 76 -2.44 20.29 18.04
CA GLU A 76 -3.32 19.72 19.04
C GLU A 76 -4.48 20.70 19.37
N TYR A 77 -5.67 20.17 19.59
CA TYR A 77 -6.83 20.97 20.00
C TYR A 77 -7.87 20.13 20.74
N THR A 78 -8.77 20.80 21.47
CA THR A 78 -9.89 20.16 22.17
C THR A 78 -11.19 20.44 21.45
N LYS A 79 -12.02 19.41 21.28
CA LYS A 79 -13.37 19.50 20.74
C LYS A 79 -14.26 18.50 21.47
N ASP A 80 -15.46 18.91 21.90
CA ASP A 80 -16.43 18.03 22.57
C ASP A 80 -15.84 17.26 23.77
N ASN A 81 -15.03 17.92 24.61
CA ASN A 81 -14.29 17.33 25.74
C ASN A 81 -13.34 16.18 25.37
N ARG A 82 -12.87 16.14 24.11
CA ARG A 82 -11.87 15.19 23.62
C ARG A 82 -10.70 15.93 22.98
N GLU A 83 -9.51 15.38 23.16
CA GLU A 83 -8.29 15.91 22.58
C GLU A 83 -8.01 15.27 21.21
N TYR A 84 -7.73 16.13 20.24
CA TYR A 84 -7.52 15.76 18.86
C TYR A 84 -6.18 16.29 18.34
N ILE A 85 -5.68 15.62 17.30
CA ILE A 85 -4.54 16.07 16.51
C ILE A 85 -4.93 16.25 15.04
N SER A 86 -4.26 17.21 14.40
CA SER A 86 -4.33 17.49 12.97
C SER A 86 -2.95 17.83 12.43
N VAL A 87 -2.72 17.59 11.15
CA VAL A 87 -1.45 17.91 10.49
C VAL A 87 -1.52 19.32 9.91
N GLU A 88 -0.51 20.13 10.22
CA GLU A 88 -0.33 21.46 9.66
C GLU A 88 0.41 21.40 8.30
N PRO A 89 0.25 22.44 7.45
CA PRO A 89 1.01 22.52 6.20
C PRO A 89 2.52 22.45 6.44
N PHE A 90 3.23 21.83 5.51
CA PHE A 90 4.68 21.82 5.50
C PHE A 90 5.25 23.23 5.34
N SER A 91 6.46 23.45 5.83
CA SER A 91 7.25 24.59 5.40
C SER A 91 7.61 24.43 3.92
N GLN A 92 7.75 25.55 3.21
CA GLN A 92 8.11 25.54 1.78
C GLN A 92 9.40 24.75 1.51
N SER A 93 10.41 24.88 2.38
CA SER A 93 11.67 24.15 2.24
C SER A 93 11.52 22.64 2.43
N ALA A 94 10.68 22.20 3.37
CA ALA A 94 10.42 20.78 3.58
C ALA A 94 9.63 20.18 2.41
N GLU A 95 8.64 20.90 1.89
CA GLU A 95 7.85 20.47 0.73
C GLU A 95 8.71 20.29 -0.53
N GLU A 96 9.59 21.25 -0.84
CA GLU A 96 10.49 21.15 -1.98
C GLU A 96 11.53 20.01 -1.84
N GLU A 97 12.03 19.77 -0.62
CA GLU A 97 12.91 18.62 -0.38
C GLU A 97 12.17 17.28 -0.55
N LEU A 98 10.95 17.15 -0.02
CA LEU A 98 10.11 15.97 -0.19
C LEU A 98 9.81 15.72 -1.67
N LYS A 99 9.41 16.78 -2.40
CA LYS A 99 9.17 16.74 -3.84
C LYS A 99 10.38 16.18 -4.59
N LYS A 100 11.57 16.76 -4.38
CA LYS A 100 12.80 16.30 -5.03
C LYS A 100 13.09 14.82 -4.76
N ARG A 101 12.92 14.37 -3.52
CA ARG A 101 13.14 12.97 -3.14
C ARG A 101 12.16 12.04 -3.83
N ILE A 102 10.87 12.38 -3.82
CA ILE A 102 9.81 11.60 -4.45
C ILE A 102 10.06 11.47 -5.97
N LEU A 103 10.39 12.57 -6.65
CA LEU A 103 10.66 12.54 -8.08
C LEU A 103 11.86 11.63 -8.42
N ASN A 104 12.92 11.68 -7.62
CA ASN A 104 14.05 10.75 -7.77
C ASN A 104 13.59 9.28 -7.59
N MET A 105 12.69 9.01 -6.63
CA MET A 105 12.17 7.65 -6.43
C MET A 105 11.33 7.14 -7.59
N ILE A 106 10.64 8.02 -8.32
CA ILE A 106 9.94 7.63 -9.56
C ILE A 106 10.96 7.19 -10.62
N CYS A 107 11.98 8.00 -10.87
CA CYS A 107 13.04 7.66 -11.83
C CYS A 107 13.76 6.35 -11.46
N ARG A 108 13.98 6.10 -10.17
CA ARG A 108 14.60 4.86 -9.71
C ARG A 108 13.66 3.67 -9.82
N ALA A 109 12.38 3.82 -9.47
CA ALA A 109 11.39 2.77 -9.64
C ALA A 109 11.26 2.36 -11.12
N GLU A 110 11.34 3.33 -12.02
CA GLU A 110 11.42 3.10 -13.47
C GLU A 110 12.67 2.30 -13.85
N ALA A 111 13.85 2.74 -13.41
CA ALA A 111 15.13 2.08 -13.73
C ALA A 111 15.18 0.63 -13.22
N GLU A 112 14.52 0.33 -12.11
CA GLU A 112 14.40 -1.01 -11.51
C GLU A 112 13.23 -1.83 -12.09
N GLU A 113 12.49 -1.27 -13.06
CA GLU A 113 11.29 -1.85 -13.66
C GLU A 113 10.23 -2.27 -12.63
N ALA A 114 10.03 -1.44 -11.61
CA ALA A 114 9.05 -1.69 -10.56
C ALA A 114 7.63 -1.59 -11.11
N ASP A 115 6.82 -2.63 -10.94
CA ASP A 115 5.42 -2.62 -11.38
C ASP A 115 4.54 -1.74 -10.49
N LEU A 116 4.83 -1.70 -9.19
CA LEU A 116 4.14 -0.84 -8.22
C LEU A 116 5.14 0.03 -7.48
N LEU A 117 4.75 1.27 -7.19
CA LEU A 117 5.51 2.18 -6.32
C LEU A 117 4.62 2.64 -5.16
N LEU A 118 5.09 2.44 -3.93
CA LEU A 118 4.34 2.73 -2.70
C LEU A 118 5.12 3.70 -1.81
N PHE A 119 4.45 4.81 -1.46
CA PHE A 119 4.97 5.83 -0.56
C PHE A 119 4.28 5.83 0.82
N PRO A 120 4.90 6.42 1.86
CA PRO A 120 4.34 6.47 3.21
C PRO A 120 3.17 7.45 3.33
N GLU A 121 2.45 7.34 4.44
CA GLU A 121 1.33 8.22 4.80
C GLU A 121 1.78 9.66 5.14
N ILE A 122 0.91 10.63 4.87
CA ILE A 122 0.92 12.03 5.35
C ILE A 122 2.10 12.88 4.85
N LEU A 123 2.97 12.34 3.99
CA LEU A 123 4.08 13.09 3.36
C LEU A 123 3.69 13.81 2.05
N GLY A 124 2.40 13.84 1.71
CA GLY A 124 1.91 14.45 0.48
C GLY A 124 1.43 15.88 0.68
N THR A 125 1.53 16.67 -0.38
CA THR A 125 0.76 17.91 -0.59
C THR A 125 0.11 17.87 -1.96
N LYS A 126 -0.79 18.83 -2.22
CA LYS A 126 -1.40 18.97 -3.53
C LYS A 126 -0.33 19.18 -4.61
N SER A 127 0.66 20.03 -4.34
CA SER A 127 1.77 20.26 -5.28
C SER A 127 2.58 18.98 -5.51
N ILE A 128 2.92 18.24 -4.45
CA ILE A 128 3.65 16.97 -4.59
C ILE A 128 2.87 15.97 -5.46
N GLN A 129 1.55 15.84 -5.29
CA GLN A 129 0.75 14.94 -6.12
C GLN A 129 0.71 15.37 -7.58
N GLU A 130 0.54 16.67 -7.86
CA GLU A 130 0.55 17.21 -9.22
C GLU A 130 1.92 16.98 -9.91
N GLU A 131 3.01 17.05 -9.17
CA GLU A 131 4.37 16.78 -9.68
C GLU A 131 4.60 15.28 -9.94
N ILE A 132 4.04 14.39 -9.11
CA ILE A 132 4.06 12.95 -9.38
C ILE A 132 3.28 12.65 -10.66
N GLU A 133 2.10 13.25 -10.85
CA GLU A 133 1.30 13.08 -12.06
C GLU A 133 2.06 13.55 -13.30
N ALA A 134 2.66 14.74 -13.25
CA ALA A 134 3.46 15.27 -14.33
C ALA A 134 4.66 14.37 -14.63
N ALA A 135 5.39 13.95 -13.60
CA ALA A 135 6.56 13.08 -13.77
C ALA A 135 6.23 11.72 -14.36
N LEU A 136 5.09 11.12 -13.99
CA LEU A 136 4.62 9.86 -14.60
C LEU A 136 4.17 10.08 -16.06
N TYR A 137 3.49 11.19 -16.35
CA TYR A 137 3.04 11.50 -17.71
C TYR A 137 4.19 11.82 -18.67
N GLU A 138 5.20 12.57 -18.20
CA GLU A 138 6.41 12.90 -18.96
C GLU A 138 7.32 11.67 -19.13
N ASN A 139 7.17 10.68 -18.26
CA ASN A 139 7.85 9.41 -18.38
C ASN A 139 7.20 8.58 -19.48
N GLU A 140 7.87 8.44 -20.62
CA GLU A 140 7.41 7.55 -21.71
C GLU A 140 7.55 6.05 -21.35
N SER A 141 8.03 5.74 -20.14
CA SER A 141 8.13 4.38 -19.63
C SER A 141 6.78 3.79 -19.23
N GLU A 142 6.72 2.47 -19.32
CA GLU A 142 5.61 1.68 -18.81
C GLU A 142 5.66 1.46 -17.28
N TYR A 143 6.67 2.01 -16.59
CA TYR A 143 6.90 1.83 -15.15
C TYR A 143 6.91 3.15 -14.37
N PRO A 144 6.38 3.15 -13.14
CA PRO A 144 5.57 2.10 -12.53
C PRO A 144 4.16 2.00 -13.13
N ARG A 145 3.58 0.80 -13.18
CA ARG A 145 2.20 0.55 -13.68
C ARG A 145 1.12 1.10 -12.73
N MET A 146 1.47 1.24 -11.46
CA MET A 146 0.61 1.78 -10.44
C MET A 146 1.42 2.47 -9.36
N THR A 147 1.11 3.73 -9.07
CA THR A 147 1.75 4.51 -8.02
C THR A 147 0.76 4.84 -6.92
N ILE A 148 1.07 4.49 -5.68
CA ILE A 148 0.33 4.88 -4.49
C ILE A 148 1.06 6.08 -3.90
N CYS A 149 0.53 7.27 -4.19
CA CYS A 149 1.10 8.54 -3.75
C CYS A 149 1.15 8.62 -2.23
N PRO A 150 2.06 9.44 -1.67
CA PRO A 150 1.99 9.77 -0.27
C PRO A 150 0.65 10.43 0.03
N SER A 151 0.05 10.07 1.16
CA SER A 151 -1.27 10.58 1.50
C SER A 151 -1.20 12.04 1.97
N ILE A 152 -2.30 12.79 1.78
CA ILE A 152 -2.42 14.19 2.16
C ILE A 152 -3.43 14.30 3.30
N TRP A 153 -3.08 15.07 4.33
CA TRP A 153 -4.05 15.54 5.31
C TRP A 153 -4.71 16.86 4.86
N LYS A 154 -6.03 16.87 4.70
CA LYS A 154 -6.79 18.09 4.35
C LYS A 154 -8.22 18.03 4.89
N ARG A 155 -8.63 19.06 5.64
CA ARG A 155 -10.01 19.20 6.18
C ARG A 155 -10.49 17.93 6.92
N ASN A 156 -9.66 17.42 7.84
CA ASN A 156 -9.92 16.20 8.60
C ASN A 156 -10.02 14.93 7.74
N LYS A 157 -9.47 14.93 6.54
CA LYS A 157 -9.36 13.74 5.70
C LYS A 157 -7.90 13.43 5.47
N ASN A 158 -7.57 12.16 5.43
CA ASN A 158 -6.27 11.68 5.02
C ASN A 158 -6.47 10.75 3.83
N SER A 159 -5.96 11.12 2.65
CA SER A 159 -6.18 10.33 1.44
C SER A 159 -4.93 10.21 0.57
N CYS A 160 -4.74 9.03 -0.02
CA CYS A 160 -3.72 8.83 -1.06
C CYS A 160 -4.39 8.66 -2.42
N ARG A 161 -3.83 9.33 -3.43
CA ARG A 161 -4.17 9.09 -4.83
C ARG A 161 -3.42 7.85 -5.32
N ILE A 162 -4.11 7.07 -6.15
CA ILE A 162 -3.58 5.89 -6.81
C ILE A 162 -3.61 6.18 -8.29
N LEU A 163 -2.43 6.27 -8.89
CA LEU A 163 -2.22 6.68 -10.28
C LEU A 163 -1.79 5.47 -11.13
N ASP A 164 -2.08 5.50 -12.42
CA ASP A 164 -1.48 4.57 -13.38
C ASP A 164 -0.16 5.12 -13.97
N GLU A 165 0.42 4.39 -14.94
CA GLU A 165 1.70 4.75 -15.55
C GLU A 165 1.69 6.12 -16.24
N MET A 166 0.53 6.64 -16.65
CA MET A 166 0.43 7.95 -17.31
C MET A 166 0.11 9.09 -16.33
N GLY A 167 0.22 8.84 -15.02
CA GLY A 167 -0.19 9.78 -13.99
C GLY A 167 -1.71 9.95 -13.89
N MET A 168 -2.52 9.10 -14.55
CA MET A 168 -3.97 9.23 -14.52
C MET A 168 -4.55 8.65 -13.23
N LEU A 169 -5.50 9.36 -12.62
CA LEU A 169 -6.15 8.93 -11.39
C LEU A 169 -6.99 7.66 -11.60
N LEU A 170 -6.63 6.58 -10.91
CA LEU A 170 -7.45 5.37 -10.82
C LEU A 170 -8.44 5.46 -9.65
N ALA A 171 -7.98 5.89 -8.47
CA ALA A 171 -8.81 6.09 -7.29
C ALA A 171 -8.14 7.00 -6.25
N GLU A 172 -8.93 7.49 -5.29
CA GLU A 172 -8.44 8.16 -4.09
C GLU A 172 -8.93 7.41 -2.85
N GLN A 173 -8.03 6.72 -2.14
CA GLN A 173 -8.35 5.98 -0.92
C GLN A 173 -8.26 6.91 0.29
N GLU A 174 -9.36 7.05 1.04
CA GLU A 174 -9.39 7.78 2.31
C GLU A 174 -9.11 6.82 3.47
N LYS A 175 -8.32 7.27 4.45
CA LYS A 175 -8.15 6.60 5.75
C LYS A 175 -9.49 6.57 6.47
N HIS A 176 -9.81 5.46 7.11
CA HIS A 176 -11.10 5.28 7.78
C HIS A 176 -11.03 5.44 9.29
N PHE A 177 -9.89 5.13 9.89
CA PHE A 177 -9.71 5.14 11.34
C PHE A 177 -8.54 6.03 11.74
N GLY A 178 -8.78 6.99 12.64
CA GLY A 178 -7.72 7.80 13.23
C GLY A 178 -6.86 6.98 14.19
N ALA A 179 -5.55 7.19 14.17
CA ALA A 179 -4.64 6.66 15.18
C ALA A 179 -4.75 7.46 16.50
N GLN A 180 -4.26 6.86 17.58
CA GLN A 180 -4.09 7.57 18.85
C GLN A 180 -2.60 7.85 19.09
N LEU A 181 -2.25 9.11 19.33
CA LEU A 181 -0.89 9.55 19.61
C LEU A 181 -0.86 10.29 20.96
N GLY A 182 -0.12 9.77 21.93
CA GLY A 182 0.01 10.40 23.25
C GLY A 182 -1.32 10.60 23.98
N GLY A 183 -2.29 9.71 23.76
CA GLY A 183 -3.65 9.82 24.31
C GLY A 183 -4.65 10.60 23.45
N LYS A 184 -4.18 11.33 22.43
CA LYS A 184 -4.99 12.20 21.56
C LYS A 184 -5.37 11.48 20.26
N LEU A 185 -6.56 11.74 19.74
CA LEU A 185 -7.08 11.07 18.54
C LEU A 185 -6.80 11.88 17.28
N GLU A 186 -6.40 11.22 16.19
CA GLU A 186 -6.44 11.87 14.88
C GLU A 186 -7.90 12.18 14.51
N ASP A 187 -8.20 13.45 14.24
CA ASP A 187 -9.54 13.88 13.82
C ASP A 187 -9.74 13.58 12.32
N ILE A 188 -10.03 12.30 12.02
CA ILE A 188 -10.28 11.79 10.67
C ILE A 188 -11.78 11.60 10.42
N LYS A 189 -12.20 12.05 9.24
CA LYS A 189 -13.49 11.79 8.62
C LYS A 189 -13.28 10.80 7.48
N SER A 190 -14.00 9.70 7.55
CA SER A 190 -14.03 8.66 6.51
C SER A 190 -15.18 8.92 5.52
N ASN A 191 -14.95 8.63 4.24
CA ASN A 191 -16.00 8.50 3.24
C ASN A 191 -16.61 7.09 3.17
N GLN A 192 -16.12 6.14 3.99
CA GLN A 192 -16.51 4.74 4.01
C GLN A 192 -16.44 4.03 2.65
N LYS A 193 -15.58 4.49 1.74
CA LYS A 193 -15.34 3.86 0.44
C LYS A 193 -14.07 3.03 0.44
N VAL A 194 -14.19 1.81 -0.08
CA VAL A 194 -13.08 0.89 -0.27
C VAL A 194 -12.90 0.66 -1.76
N TYR A 195 -11.70 0.91 -2.27
CA TYR A 195 -11.37 0.63 -3.66
C TYR A 195 -10.69 -0.74 -3.76
N LEU A 196 -11.22 -1.60 -4.64
CA LEU A 196 -10.68 -2.94 -4.89
C LEU A 196 -10.30 -3.05 -6.36
N PHE A 197 -9.00 -3.13 -6.63
CA PHE A 197 -8.47 -3.26 -7.98
C PHE A 197 -8.43 -4.73 -8.36
N HIS A 198 -9.01 -5.08 -9.50
CA HIS A 198 -8.97 -6.42 -10.08
C HIS A 198 -7.94 -6.44 -11.20
N CYS A 199 -6.89 -7.24 -11.02
CA CYS A 199 -5.71 -7.29 -11.87
C CYS A 199 -5.50 -8.73 -12.37
N GLU A 200 -5.63 -8.99 -13.67
CA GLU A 200 -5.41 -10.33 -14.22
C GLU A 200 -3.98 -10.80 -13.94
N GLY A 201 -3.83 -12.05 -13.48
CA GLY A 201 -2.56 -12.66 -13.10
C GLY A 201 -2.01 -12.24 -11.73
N ILE A 202 -2.44 -11.09 -11.20
CA ILE A 202 -2.01 -10.53 -9.91
C ILE A 202 -3.08 -10.73 -8.82
N GLY A 203 -4.36 -10.78 -9.18
CA GLY A 203 -5.47 -10.93 -8.24
C GLY A 203 -6.08 -9.59 -7.84
N ARG A 204 -6.27 -9.35 -6.54
CA ARG A 204 -6.97 -8.17 -6.02
C ARG A 204 -6.12 -7.34 -5.08
N ILE A 205 -5.97 -6.06 -5.42
CA ILE A 205 -5.15 -5.11 -4.66
C ILE A 205 -6.07 -4.18 -3.87
N ALA A 206 -5.73 -3.95 -2.60
CA ALA A 206 -6.36 -2.97 -1.74
C ALA A 206 -5.32 -2.13 -0.99
N VAL A 207 -5.66 -0.88 -0.67
CA VAL A 207 -4.81 0.03 0.10
C VAL A 207 -5.47 0.32 1.45
N LEU A 208 -4.73 0.11 2.54
CA LEU A 208 -5.20 0.35 3.90
C LEU A 208 -4.21 1.30 4.58
N ILE A 209 -4.62 2.53 4.88
CA ILE A 209 -3.70 3.56 5.37
C ILE A 209 -3.48 3.38 6.88
N CYS A 210 -2.28 2.93 7.25
CA CYS A 210 -1.81 2.85 8.62
C CYS A 210 -2.78 2.14 9.58
N MET A 211 -3.45 2.91 10.45
CA MET A 211 -4.41 2.42 11.44
C MET A 211 -5.54 1.58 10.83
N ASP A 212 -5.92 1.84 9.57
CA ASP A 212 -6.89 1.04 8.85
C ASP A 212 -6.52 -0.44 8.84
N PHE A 213 -5.24 -0.75 8.62
CA PHE A 213 -4.76 -2.13 8.66
C PHE A 213 -4.80 -2.71 10.06
N LEU A 214 -4.69 -1.91 11.11
CA LEU A 214 -4.69 -2.42 12.50
C LEU A 214 -6.09 -2.74 13.01
N VAL A 215 -7.11 -2.04 12.52
CA VAL A 215 -8.52 -2.28 12.89
C VAL A 215 -9.00 -3.63 12.36
N ASN A 216 -9.27 -4.56 13.28
CA ASN A 216 -9.57 -5.96 12.92
C ASN A 216 -10.78 -6.11 12.01
N THR A 217 -11.90 -5.45 12.34
CA THR A 217 -13.14 -5.55 11.56
C THR A 217 -12.95 -5.07 10.12
N TYR A 218 -12.20 -3.99 9.92
CA TYR A 218 -11.94 -3.46 8.59
C TYR A 218 -10.94 -4.31 7.81
N ARG A 219 -9.84 -4.71 8.45
CA ARG A 219 -8.85 -5.63 7.83
C ARG A 219 -9.47 -6.96 7.45
N GLU A 220 -10.30 -7.55 8.30
CA GLU A 220 -11.00 -8.81 7.98
C GLU A 220 -12.02 -8.63 6.86
N PHE A 221 -12.75 -7.51 6.84
CA PHE A 221 -13.62 -7.19 5.71
C PHE A 221 -12.83 -7.17 4.39
N VAL A 222 -11.70 -6.46 4.33
CA VAL A 222 -10.90 -6.38 3.09
C VAL A 222 -10.27 -7.73 2.71
N VAL A 223 -9.66 -8.43 3.65
CA VAL A 223 -8.88 -9.65 3.33
C VAL A 223 -9.74 -10.90 3.27
N LYS A 224 -10.75 -11.07 4.14
CA LYS A 224 -11.56 -12.29 4.20
C LYS A 224 -12.85 -12.18 3.39
N GLU A 225 -13.52 -11.03 3.41
CA GLU A 225 -14.79 -10.85 2.70
C GLU A 225 -14.57 -10.39 1.27
N LEU A 226 -13.80 -9.31 1.07
CA LEU A 226 -13.42 -8.84 -0.28
C LEU A 226 -12.29 -9.66 -0.89
N LYS A 227 -11.67 -10.55 -0.10
CA LYS A 227 -10.68 -11.55 -0.52
C LYS A 227 -9.48 -10.91 -1.25
N ALA A 228 -9.05 -9.73 -0.80
CA ALA A 228 -7.85 -9.09 -1.33
C ALA A 228 -6.64 -10.04 -1.25
N THR A 229 -5.87 -10.13 -2.33
CA THR A 229 -4.68 -10.99 -2.42
C THR A 229 -3.40 -10.19 -2.21
N LEU A 230 -3.44 -8.86 -2.40
CA LEU A 230 -2.36 -7.93 -2.08
C LEU A 230 -2.92 -6.74 -1.31
N VAL A 231 -2.38 -6.49 -0.12
CA VAL A 231 -2.70 -5.32 0.71
C VAL A 231 -1.47 -4.44 0.85
N LEU A 232 -1.60 -3.19 0.44
CA LEU A 232 -0.56 -2.17 0.55
C LEU A 232 -0.89 -1.25 1.74
N VAL A 233 0.07 -1.09 2.64
CA VAL A 233 -0.13 -0.40 3.92
C VAL A 233 0.84 0.78 4.06
N PRO A 234 0.54 1.94 3.44
CA PRO A 234 1.31 3.16 3.66
C PRO A 234 1.07 3.67 5.08
N SER A 235 2.14 4.00 5.80
CA SER A 235 2.06 4.37 7.22
C SER A 235 2.97 5.51 7.63
N TYR A 236 2.56 6.21 8.68
CA TYR A 236 3.39 7.10 9.48
C TYR A 236 3.16 6.74 10.96
N SER A 237 3.95 5.81 11.48
CA SER A 237 3.75 5.22 12.82
C SER A 237 5.05 5.17 13.62
N SER A 238 4.94 5.24 14.95
CA SER A 238 6.06 5.16 15.89
C SER A 238 6.56 3.74 16.20
N GLY A 239 5.99 2.72 15.54
CA GLY A 239 6.42 1.32 15.66
C GLY A 239 5.66 0.35 14.74
N GLU A 240 6.25 -0.83 14.56
CA GLU A 240 5.94 -1.85 13.56
C GLU A 240 5.29 -3.13 14.13
N TYR A 241 5.52 -3.47 15.40
CA TYR A 241 5.20 -4.79 15.99
C TYR A 241 3.75 -5.24 15.73
N ASN A 242 2.81 -4.30 15.80
CA ASN A 242 1.40 -4.56 15.55
C ASN A 242 1.14 -4.88 14.06
N PHE A 243 1.85 -4.27 13.13
CA PHE A 243 1.70 -4.54 11.69
C PHE A 243 2.22 -5.94 11.34
N GLU A 244 3.40 -6.30 11.82
CA GLU A 244 4.01 -7.62 11.61
C GLU A 244 3.09 -8.75 12.10
N THR A 245 2.66 -8.67 13.36
CA THR A 245 1.77 -9.67 13.98
C THR A 245 0.47 -9.83 13.21
N LYS A 246 -0.11 -8.72 12.69
CA LYS A 246 -1.36 -8.78 11.93
C LYS A 246 -1.15 -9.29 10.51
N ALA A 247 -0.05 -8.97 9.85
CA ALA A 247 0.25 -9.44 8.50
C ALA A 247 0.44 -10.97 8.46
N MET A 248 1.08 -11.55 9.48
CA MET A 248 1.25 -13.01 9.60
C MET A 248 -0.07 -13.79 9.59
N ASN A 249 -1.17 -13.22 10.08
CA ASN A 249 -2.46 -13.91 10.18
C ASN A 249 -3.14 -14.20 8.83
N TYR A 250 -2.61 -13.68 7.73
CA TYR A 250 -3.23 -13.80 6.40
C TYR A 250 -2.37 -14.59 5.41
N MET A 251 -1.25 -15.17 5.86
CA MET A 251 -0.41 -16.05 5.05
C MET A 251 -1.24 -17.23 4.52
N ASP A 252 -2.06 -17.87 5.35
CA ASP A 252 -2.90 -19.02 4.97
C ASP A 252 -4.04 -18.67 4.01
N LEU A 253 -4.23 -17.38 3.71
CA LEU A 253 -5.24 -16.87 2.79
C LEU A 253 -4.63 -16.38 1.46
N ASP A 254 -3.37 -16.70 1.20
CA ASP A 254 -2.62 -16.27 0.00
C ASP A 254 -2.58 -14.74 -0.17
N CYS A 255 -2.77 -14.01 0.93
CA CYS A 255 -2.69 -12.56 0.94
C CYS A 255 -1.25 -12.14 1.21
N GLN A 256 -0.69 -11.37 0.28
CA GLN A 256 0.56 -10.65 0.45
C GLN A 256 0.25 -9.29 1.10
N VAL A 257 1.05 -8.89 2.08
CA VAL A 257 0.96 -7.60 2.75
C VAL A 257 2.31 -6.91 2.59
N ILE A 258 2.30 -5.72 2.01
CA ILE A 258 3.47 -4.84 1.93
C ILE A 258 3.19 -3.62 2.79
N TRP A 259 4.01 -3.41 3.80
CA TRP A 259 3.91 -2.25 4.69
C TRP A 259 5.15 -1.38 4.52
N ILE A 260 4.93 -0.06 4.47
CA ILE A 260 6.01 0.93 4.45
C ILE A 260 5.68 2.03 5.45
N ASN A 261 6.70 2.47 6.16
CA ASN A 261 6.66 3.58 7.09
C ASN A 261 7.64 4.68 6.65
N CYS A 262 7.43 5.90 7.13
CA CYS A 262 8.39 6.97 6.95
C CYS A 262 9.55 6.84 7.95
N CYS A 263 10.80 6.98 7.52
CA CYS A 263 11.97 6.90 8.42
C CYS A 263 11.88 7.88 9.60
N SER A 264 11.32 9.08 9.41
CA SER A 264 11.20 10.07 10.48
C SER A 264 10.21 9.66 11.57
N ALA A 265 9.22 8.82 11.24
CA ALA A 265 8.26 8.30 12.21
C ALA A 265 8.91 7.34 13.23
N ALA A 266 9.97 6.64 12.84
CA ALA A 266 10.73 5.74 13.70
C ALA A 266 11.64 6.48 14.71
N LYS A 267 11.81 7.81 14.60
CA LYS A 267 12.56 8.66 15.55
C LYS A 267 13.95 8.11 15.95
N GLY A 268 14.67 7.53 14.99
CA GLY A 268 16.00 6.97 15.21
C GLY A 268 16.05 5.64 15.97
N LYS A 269 14.90 5.00 16.21
CA LYS A 269 14.88 3.63 16.72
C LYS A 269 15.34 2.64 15.65
N ASN A 270 15.99 1.57 16.09
CA ASN A 270 16.36 0.44 15.22
C ASN A 270 15.16 -0.49 14.99
N GLU A 271 14.13 0.05 14.36
CA GLU A 271 12.87 -0.62 14.04
C GLU A 271 12.75 -0.80 12.51
N PRO A 272 12.12 -1.90 12.04
CA PRO A 272 11.77 -2.07 10.64
C PRO A 272 10.96 -0.88 10.12
N ILE A 273 11.36 -0.40 8.94
CA ILE A 273 10.65 0.65 8.23
C ILE A 273 9.79 0.12 7.10
N THR A 274 10.03 -1.12 6.68
CA THR A 274 9.19 -1.81 5.71
C THR A 274 9.24 -3.30 5.92
N LEU A 275 8.15 -3.98 5.57
CA LEU A 275 8.05 -5.43 5.61
C LEU A 275 7.15 -5.96 4.50
N ARG A 276 7.44 -7.22 4.14
CA ARG A 276 6.60 -8.08 3.34
C ARG A 276 6.29 -9.35 4.10
N TYR A 277 5.01 -9.67 4.17
CA TYR A 277 4.50 -10.92 4.72
C TYR A 277 3.46 -11.50 3.79
N GLY A 278 3.52 -12.81 3.56
CA GLY A 278 2.50 -13.50 2.79
C GLY A 278 2.90 -14.93 2.49
N ALA A 279 1.96 -15.71 1.99
CA ALA A 279 2.27 -16.98 1.37
C ALA A 279 1.76 -17.02 -0.06
N GLY A 280 2.32 -17.95 -0.81
CA GLY A 280 1.81 -18.39 -2.08
C GLY A 280 2.36 -19.77 -2.37
N ARG A 281 2.10 -20.28 -3.57
CA ARG A 281 2.50 -21.65 -3.96
C ARG A 281 3.97 -21.97 -3.78
N LYS A 282 4.84 -20.98 -3.94
CA LYS A 282 6.30 -21.16 -3.84
C LYS A 282 6.83 -21.06 -2.41
N GLY A 283 5.96 -20.73 -1.44
CA GLY A 283 6.30 -20.76 -0.03
C GLY A 283 5.78 -19.55 0.75
N VAL A 284 6.35 -19.41 1.94
CA VAL A 284 6.05 -18.32 2.87
C VAL A 284 7.17 -17.29 2.80
N TYR A 285 6.79 -16.03 2.63
CA TYR A 285 7.70 -14.89 2.53
C TYR A 285 7.57 -14.04 3.80
N ARG A 286 8.70 -13.80 4.45
CA ARG A 286 8.83 -12.94 5.63
C ARG A 286 10.11 -12.14 5.48
N GLU A 287 9.96 -10.91 5.05
CA GLU A 287 11.08 -10.00 4.85
C GLU A 287 10.79 -8.67 5.53
N ARG A 288 11.82 -8.06 6.11
CA ARG A 288 11.74 -6.74 6.73
C ARG A 288 13.05 -5.99 6.47
N LYS A 289 12.97 -4.67 6.38
CA LYS A 289 14.14 -3.79 6.28
C LYS A 289 14.12 -2.72 7.33
N MET A 290 15.25 -2.56 7.99
CA MET A 290 15.54 -1.50 8.94
C MET A 290 15.91 -0.20 8.20
N VAL A 291 15.87 0.92 8.93
CA VAL A 291 16.26 2.24 8.38
C VAL A 291 17.70 2.24 7.86
N ASN A 292 18.65 1.65 8.60
CA ASN A 292 20.06 1.59 8.22
C ASN A 292 20.33 0.68 7.01
N GLU A 293 19.50 -0.34 6.78
CA GLU A 293 19.59 -1.19 5.58
C GLU A 293 19.17 -0.44 4.31
N LEU A 294 18.25 0.53 4.42
CA LEU A 294 17.76 1.30 3.27
C LEU A 294 18.49 2.61 3.05
N CYS A 295 18.89 3.28 4.13
CA CYS A 295 19.46 4.62 4.08
C CYS A 295 20.94 4.68 4.48
N GLY A 296 21.55 3.56 4.86
CA GLY A 296 22.93 3.53 5.36
C GLY A 296 23.13 4.33 6.65
N GLU A 297 24.39 4.72 6.92
CA GLU A 297 24.73 5.61 8.05
C GLU A 297 24.29 7.07 7.81
N HIS A 298 24.22 7.47 6.53
CA HIS A 298 23.81 8.80 6.10
C HIS A 298 22.79 8.72 4.97
N CYS A 299 21.57 9.20 5.23
CA CYS A 299 20.49 9.18 4.24
C CYS A 299 20.84 10.06 3.02
N THR A 300 21.07 9.41 1.88
CA THR A 300 21.32 10.08 0.59
C THR A 300 20.05 10.66 -0.04
N GLY A 301 18.88 10.31 0.51
CA GLY A 301 17.59 10.59 -0.10
C GLY A 301 17.24 9.70 -1.27
N GLU A 302 18.02 8.63 -1.45
CA GLU A 302 17.80 7.60 -2.45
C GLU A 302 17.51 6.25 -1.79
N CYS A 303 16.64 6.22 -0.79
CA CYS A 303 16.27 4.97 -0.12
C CYS A 303 15.10 4.33 -0.88
N LEU A 304 15.35 3.24 -1.61
CA LEU A 304 14.35 2.45 -2.33
C LEU A 304 14.62 0.97 -2.09
N TRP A 305 13.57 0.19 -1.85
CA TRP A 305 13.65 -1.27 -1.77
C TRP A 305 12.65 -1.91 -2.71
N ILE A 306 13.02 -3.02 -3.35
CA ILE A 306 12.15 -3.79 -4.23
C ILE A 306 11.79 -5.10 -3.53
N TYR A 307 10.49 -5.34 -3.36
CA TYR A 307 9.96 -6.65 -3.04
C TYR A 307 9.56 -7.39 -4.31
N GLU A 308 9.96 -8.65 -4.41
CA GLU A 308 9.66 -9.52 -5.56
C GLU A 308 8.64 -10.59 -5.17
N ILE A 309 7.40 -10.46 -5.64
CA ILE A 309 6.38 -11.50 -5.48
C ILE A 309 6.46 -12.44 -6.67
N GLU A 310 6.98 -13.64 -6.46
CA GLU A 310 7.06 -14.65 -7.52
C GLU A 310 5.67 -15.05 -8.03
N LEU A 311 5.53 -15.05 -9.35
CA LEU A 311 4.34 -15.49 -10.08
C LEU A 311 4.62 -16.85 -10.72
N GLU A 312 3.61 -17.70 -10.86
CA GLU A 312 3.73 -18.82 -11.80
C GLU A 312 3.76 -18.29 -13.24
N GLY A 313 4.84 -18.63 -13.95
CA GLY A 313 4.97 -18.34 -15.37
C GLY A 313 3.87 -19.03 -16.17
N GLY A 314 3.38 -18.34 -17.21
CA GLY A 314 2.84 -19.07 -18.34
C GLY A 314 4.02 -19.77 -18.99
N THR A 315 3.92 -21.08 -19.20
CA THR A 315 4.89 -21.83 -20.01
C THR A 315 5.25 -21.03 -21.25
N GLN A 316 6.56 -20.91 -21.51
CA GLN A 316 7.09 -20.60 -22.83
C GLN A 316 6.44 -21.57 -23.82
N GLU A 317 5.49 -21.09 -24.62
CA GLU A 317 5.31 -21.66 -25.95
C GLU A 317 6.45 -21.07 -26.79
N ARG A 318 7.33 -21.99 -27.21
CA ARG A 318 8.55 -21.76 -27.98
C ARG A 318 8.27 -21.18 -29.37
#